data_AF-A0A7Y7IY38-F1
#
_entry.id   AF-A0A7Y7IY38-F1
#
_cell.length_a   1.000
_cell.length_b   1.000
_cell.length_c   1.000
_cell.angle_alpha   90.00
_cell.angle_beta   90.00
_cell.angle_gamma   90.00
#
_symmetry.space_group_name_H-M   'P 1'
#
loop_
_entity.id
_entity.type
_entity.pdbx_description
1 polymer ?
#
loop_
_entity_poly.entity_id
_entity_poly.type
_entity_poly.pdbx_seq_one_letter_code
_entity_poly.pdbx_strand_id
1 'polypeptide(L)'
;RRLGARAAGAMIEEAMGELARGLHGQGVRHFVVAGGETSGAVVLALGVKMLQIGAPIAPGVPATVSVGADRTGFALKSGNFGGTDFFADALTALAGPDAAASPDGMTEREAG
;
A
#
# COMPACT_ATOMS: atom_id res chain seq x y z
N ARG A 1 3.02 -5.67 -33.83
CA ARG A 1 3.73 -4.45 -33.36
C ARG A 1 4.62 -4.84 -32.20
N ARG A 2 5.93 -4.59 -32.25
CA ARG A 2 6.84 -4.81 -31.12
C ARG A 2 6.93 -3.48 -30.37
N LEU A 3 6.35 -3.42 -29.18
CA LEU A 3 6.46 -2.25 -28.31
C LEU A 3 7.87 -2.29 -27.69
N GLY A 4 8.56 -1.15 -27.61
CA GLY A 4 9.82 -1.08 -26.88
C GLY A 4 9.58 -1.34 -25.39
N ALA A 5 10.58 -1.82 -24.65
CA ALA A 5 10.45 -2.20 -23.24
C ALA A 5 9.81 -1.10 -22.37
N ARG A 6 10.15 0.17 -22.62
CA ARG A 6 9.56 1.33 -21.95
C ARG A 6 8.06 1.46 -22.21
N ALA A 7 7.62 1.29 -23.46
CA ALA A 7 6.20 1.37 -23.81
C ALA A 7 5.41 0.20 -23.20
N ALA A 8 6.01 -0.99 -23.16
CA ALA A 8 5.43 -2.15 -22.48
C ALA A 8 5.27 -1.90 -20.97
N GLY A 9 6.29 -1.36 -20.30
CA GLY A 9 6.24 -1.02 -18.87
C GLY A 9 5.12 -0.03 -18.54
N ALA A 10 5.04 1.08 -19.29
CA ALA A 10 4.02 2.10 -19.07
C ALA A 10 2.57 1.55 -19.19
N MET A 11 2.30 0.66 -20.14
CA MET A 11 0.97 0.04 -20.25
C MET A 11 0.67 -0.91 -19.09
N ILE A 12 1.67 -1.62 -18.57
CA ILE A 12 1.50 -2.48 -17.39
C ILE A 12 1.21 -1.61 -16.16
N GLU A 13 1.96 -0.52 -15.97
CA GLU A 13 1.76 0.42 -14.87
C GLU A 13 0.36 1.06 -14.90
N GLU A 14 -0.10 1.49 -16.08
CA GLU A 14 -1.46 2.01 -16.28
C GLU A 14 -2.53 0.97 -15.91
N ALA A 15 -2.41 -0.25 -16.45
CA ALA A 15 -3.33 -1.34 -16.16
C ALA A 15 -3.37 -1.68 -14.65
N MET A 16 -2.22 -1.68 -13.97
CA MET A 16 -2.15 -1.92 -12.53
C MET A 16 -2.83 -0.81 -11.72
N GLY A 17 -2.70 0.46 -12.15
CA GLY A 17 -3.42 1.58 -11.54
C GLY A 17 -4.94 1.47 -11.70
N GLU A 18 -5.42 1.07 -12.89
CA GLU A 18 -6.85 0.83 -13.15
C GLU A 18 -7.41 -0.31 -12.31
N LEU A 19 -6.68 -1.43 -12.22
CA LEU A 19 -7.06 -2.55 -11.37
C LEU A 19 -7.15 -2.13 -9.90
N ALA A 20 -6.17 -1.39 -9.40
CA ALA A 20 -6.19 -0.90 -8.03
C ALA A 20 -7.41 -0.01 -7.74
N ARG A 21 -7.73 0.93 -8.64
CA ARG A 21 -8.95 1.75 -8.53
C ARG A 21 -10.21 0.91 -8.51
N GLY A 22 -10.32 -0.07 -9.40
CA GLY A 22 -11.47 -0.96 -9.49
C GLY A 22 -11.67 -1.80 -8.22
N LEU A 23 -10.58 -2.38 -7.69
CA LEU A 23 -10.59 -3.17 -6.46
C LEU A 23 -10.91 -2.30 -5.24
N HIS A 24 -10.34 -1.10 -5.17
CA HIS A 24 -10.63 -0.15 -4.11
C HIS A 24 -12.10 0.27 -4.11
N GLY A 25 -12.70 0.50 -5.29
CA GLY A 25 -14.13 0.77 -5.45
C GLY A 25 -15.03 -0.39 -4.99
N GLN A 26 -14.50 -1.61 -4.94
CA GLN A 26 -15.19 -2.81 -4.42
C GLN A 26 -14.93 -3.07 -2.93
N GLY A 27 -14.26 -2.15 -2.23
CA GLY A 27 -14.02 -2.26 -0.79
C GLY A 27 -12.67 -2.81 -0.38
N VAL A 28 -11.76 -3.12 -1.32
CA VAL A 28 -10.39 -3.50 -0.97
C VAL A 28 -9.68 -2.30 -0.34
N ARG A 29 -9.02 -2.52 0.82
CA ARG A 29 -8.32 -1.48 1.58
C ARG A 29 -6.87 -1.81 1.94
N HIS A 30 -6.38 -2.97 1.53
CA HIS A 30 -4.99 -3.38 1.75
C HIS A 30 -4.35 -3.79 0.42
N PHE A 31 -3.26 -3.14 0.07
CA PHE A 31 -2.55 -3.37 -1.19
C PHE A 31 -1.08 -3.72 -0.90
N VAL A 32 -0.66 -4.91 -1.33
CA VAL A 32 0.75 -5.29 -1.37
C VAL A 32 1.22 -5.20 -2.82
N VAL A 33 2.17 -4.31 -3.10
CA VAL A 33 2.61 -4.01 -4.47
C VAL A 33 4.11 -4.21 -4.59
N ALA A 34 4.55 -4.87 -5.66
CA ALA A 34 5.95 -5.11 -5.96
C ALA A 34 6.39 -4.38 -7.23
N GLY A 35 7.57 -3.77 -7.19
CA GLY A 35 8.11 -2.91 -8.25
C GLY A 35 7.89 -1.43 -7.93
N GLY A 36 8.91 -0.60 -8.11
CA GLY A 36 8.87 0.81 -7.71
C GLY A 36 7.91 1.62 -8.57
N GLU A 37 7.99 1.43 -9.88
CA GLU A 37 7.17 2.07 -10.89
C GLU A 37 5.69 1.63 -10.76
N THR A 38 5.45 0.33 -10.61
CA THR A 38 4.12 -0.23 -10.33
C THR A 38 3.52 0.32 -9.03
N SER A 39 4.32 0.40 -7.96
CA SER A 39 3.89 0.97 -6.68
C SER A 39 3.49 2.45 -6.84
N GLY A 40 4.30 3.23 -7.57
CA GLY A 40 3.98 4.62 -7.89
C GLY A 40 2.67 4.75 -8.67
N ALA A 41 2.48 3.94 -9.71
CA ALA A 41 1.27 3.95 -10.53
C ALA A 41 0.01 3.64 -9.72
N VAL A 42 0.06 2.62 -8.84
CA VAL A 42 -1.06 2.26 -7.97
C VAL A 42 -1.41 3.39 -6.98
N VAL A 43 -0.42 3.92 -6.27
CA VAL A 43 -0.61 4.99 -5.27
C VAL A 43 -1.18 6.26 -5.93
N LEU A 44 -0.65 6.63 -7.11
CA LEU A 44 -1.13 7.78 -7.88
C LEU A 44 -2.55 7.57 -8.40
N ALA A 45 -2.87 6.39 -8.92
CA ALA A 45 -4.20 6.07 -9.45
C ALA A 45 -5.30 6.11 -8.37
N LEU A 46 -4.96 5.73 -7.13
CA LEU A 46 -5.82 5.84 -5.95
C LEU A 46 -5.89 7.27 -5.36
N GLY A 47 -5.14 8.22 -5.92
CA GLY A 47 -5.15 9.61 -5.47
C GLY A 47 -4.46 9.85 -4.12
N VAL A 48 -3.68 8.89 -3.62
CA VAL A 48 -2.98 9.00 -2.33
C VAL A 48 -1.89 10.06 -2.43
N LYS A 49 -1.93 11.03 -1.51
CA LYS A 49 -0.96 12.16 -1.47
C LYS A 49 0.07 12.03 -0.36
N MET A 50 -0.25 11.28 0.67
CA MET A 50 0.59 11.14 1.86
C MET A 50 0.36 9.77 2.47
N LEU A 51 1.46 9.17 2.95
CA LEU A 51 1.48 7.91 3.65
C LEU A 51 2.07 8.14 5.04
N GLN A 52 1.38 7.64 6.07
CA GLN A 52 1.94 7.47 7.39
C GLN A 52 2.77 6.18 7.42
N ILE A 53 3.99 6.25 7.93
CA ILE A 53 4.89 5.10 8.08
C ILE A 53 4.52 4.33 9.35
N GLY A 54 4.33 3.02 9.23
CA GLY A 54 4.05 2.10 10.32
C GLY A 54 5.23 1.15 10.60
N ALA A 55 4.90 0.00 11.19
CA ALA A 55 5.89 -1.01 11.57
C ALA A 55 6.66 -1.58 10.34
N PRO A 56 7.94 -1.96 10.51
CA PRO A 56 8.70 -2.61 9.46
C PRO A 56 8.15 -4.01 9.15
N ILE A 57 7.95 -4.32 7.87
CA ILE A 57 7.60 -5.69 7.39
C ILE A 57 8.88 -6.43 7.04
N ALA A 58 9.79 -5.76 6.32
CA ALA A 58 11.11 -6.25 5.98
C ALA A 58 12.12 -5.08 6.04
N PRO A 59 13.45 -5.33 6.05
CA PRO A 59 14.43 -4.26 5.95
C PRO A 59 14.12 -3.35 4.77
N GLY A 60 13.94 -2.05 5.01
CA GLY A 60 13.62 -1.07 3.96
C GLY A 60 12.18 -1.10 3.41
N VAL A 61 11.29 -1.94 3.94
CA VAL A 61 9.88 -2.01 3.51
C VAL A 61 8.95 -1.96 4.73
N PRO A 62 8.48 -0.76 5.12
CA PRO A 62 7.49 -0.62 6.18
C PRO A 62 6.07 -0.86 5.68
N ALA A 63 5.17 -1.22 6.59
CA ALA A 63 3.74 -1.03 6.40
C ALA A 63 3.46 0.48 6.37
N THR A 64 2.49 0.91 5.56
CA THR A 64 2.10 2.32 5.46
C THR A 64 0.59 2.44 5.34
N VAL A 65 0.03 3.59 5.70
CA VAL A 65 -1.41 3.87 5.57
C VAL A 65 -1.61 5.24 4.93
N SER A 66 -2.55 5.38 4.00
CA SER A 66 -2.91 6.69 3.44
C SER A 66 -3.44 7.62 4.52
N VAL A 67 -3.04 8.88 4.45
CA VAL A 67 -3.58 9.94 5.29
C VAL A 67 -4.84 10.51 4.64
N GLY A 68 -5.93 10.59 5.40
CA GLY A 68 -7.22 11.09 4.94
C GLY A 68 -8.38 10.27 5.53
N ALA A 69 -9.60 10.58 5.08
CA ALA A 69 -10.80 9.86 5.50
C ALA A 69 -10.86 8.43 4.95
N ASP A 70 -10.39 8.22 3.71
CA ASP A 70 -10.35 6.89 3.09
C ASP A 70 -8.97 6.24 3.33
N ARG A 71 -8.84 5.67 4.52
CA ARG A 71 -7.61 5.00 4.97
C ARG A 71 -7.43 3.69 4.21
N THR A 72 -6.30 3.56 3.53
CA THR A 72 -5.88 2.39 2.77
C THR A 72 -4.47 2.01 3.19
N GLY A 73 -4.27 0.76 3.57
CA GLY A 73 -2.97 0.22 3.94
C GLY A 73 -2.17 -0.25 2.71
N PHE A 74 -0.87 0.03 2.71
CA PHE A 74 0.05 -0.35 1.65
C PHE A 74 1.32 -0.99 2.19
N ALA A 75 1.78 -2.02 1.50
CA ALA A 75 3.16 -2.51 1.57
C ALA A 75 3.79 -2.35 0.17
N LEU A 76 4.71 -1.38 0.05
CA LEU A 76 5.29 -0.98 -1.23
C LEU A 76 6.72 -1.53 -1.34
N LYS A 77 6.85 -2.68 -2.00
CA LYS A 77 8.10 -3.43 -2.10
C LYS A 77 8.86 -3.04 -3.37
N SER A 78 9.96 -2.30 -3.23
CA SER A 78 10.88 -2.08 -4.35
C SER A 78 11.73 -3.32 -4.61
N GLY A 79 12.19 -3.51 -5.85
CA GLY A 79 13.21 -4.48 -6.27
C GLY A 79 13.25 -5.83 -5.53
N ASN A 80 14.44 -6.21 -5.04
CA ASN A 80 14.72 -7.51 -4.41
C ASN A 80 14.57 -7.49 -2.87
N PHE A 81 13.82 -6.53 -2.30
CA PHE A 81 13.60 -6.47 -0.86
C PHE A 81 12.61 -7.53 -0.35
N GLY A 82 12.79 -8.00 0.88
CA GLY A 82 11.93 -9.03 1.49
C GLY A 82 12.32 -10.47 1.13
N GLY A 83 11.84 -11.43 1.93
CA GLY A 83 12.05 -12.86 1.72
C GLY A 83 11.03 -13.50 0.78
N THR A 84 11.12 -14.83 0.62
CA THR A 84 10.17 -15.63 -0.17
C THR A 84 8.73 -15.50 0.31
N ASP A 85 8.54 -15.26 1.60
CA ASP A 85 7.23 -15.17 2.25
C ASP A 85 6.69 -13.74 2.38
N PHE A 86 7.38 -12.76 1.79
CA PHE A 86 7.09 -11.33 1.98
C PHE A 86 5.62 -10.96 1.75
N PHE A 87 4.96 -11.54 0.74
CA PHE A 87 3.55 -11.22 0.47
C PHE A 87 2.62 -11.68 1.60
N ALA A 88 2.88 -12.84 2.20
CA ALA A 88 2.11 -13.33 3.34
C ALA A 88 2.37 -12.49 4.60
N ASP A 89 3.63 -12.14 4.84
CA ASP A 89 4.03 -11.26 5.95
C ASP A 89 3.38 -9.88 5.83
N ALA A 90 3.41 -9.31 4.62
CA ALA A 90 2.82 -8.00 4.33
C ALA A 90 1.30 -8.00 4.50
N LEU A 91 0.60 -9.02 3.99
CA LEU A 91 -0.86 -9.12 4.17
C LEU A 91 -1.21 -9.27 5.66
N THR A 92 -0.44 -10.05 6.41
CA THR A 92 -0.62 -10.21 7.86
C THR A 92 -0.40 -8.89 8.59
N ALA A 93 0.67 -8.17 8.24
CA ALA A 93 0.99 -6.87 8.84
C ALA A 93 -0.10 -5.82 8.57
N LEU A 94 -0.68 -5.80 7.36
CA LEU A 94 -1.76 -4.88 7.00
C LEU A 94 -3.11 -5.26 7.63
N ALA A 95 -3.35 -6.54 7.92
CA ALA A 95 -4.59 -7.01 8.55
C ALA A 95 -4.65 -6.81 10.07
N GLY A 96 -3.56 -6.37 10.70
CA GLY A 96 -3.45 -6.20 12.15
C GLY A 96 -4.41 -5.15 12.75
N PRO A 97 -4.65 -5.19 14.08
CA PRO A 97 -5.71 -4.45 14.76
C PRO A 97 -5.61 -2.91 14.69
N ASP A 98 -4.46 -2.37 14.26
CA ASP A 98 -4.18 -0.93 14.17
C ASP A 98 -4.33 -0.31 12.77
N ALA A 99 -4.67 -1.09 11.74
CA ALA A 99 -4.93 -0.52 10.41
C ALA A 99 -6.15 0.44 10.40
N ALA A 100 -7.03 0.29 11.39
CA ALA A 100 -8.26 1.07 11.58
C ALA A 100 -8.28 1.95 12.84
N ALA A 101 -7.15 2.16 13.54
CA ALA A 101 -7.14 2.99 14.74
C ALA A 101 -7.50 4.45 14.41
N SER A 102 -8.73 4.82 14.76
CA SER A 102 -9.31 6.16 14.72
C SER A 102 -8.43 7.20 15.43
N PRO A 103 -8.38 8.46 14.96
CA PRO A 103 -7.69 9.55 15.67
C PRO A 103 -8.33 9.98 16.99
N ASP A 104 -9.46 9.39 17.42
CA ASP A 104 -10.23 9.80 18.60
C ASP A 104 -10.01 8.92 19.85
N GLY A 105 -8.86 8.27 19.97
CA GLY A 105 -8.56 7.35 21.09
C GLY A 105 -7.95 7.96 22.35
N MET A 106 -7.78 9.29 22.44
CA MET A 106 -7.14 9.93 23.59
C MET A 106 -8.15 10.77 24.41
N THR A 107 -9.10 10.10 25.04
CA THR A 107 -9.84 10.65 26.19
C THR A 107 -9.45 9.87 27.45
N GLU A 108 -8.67 10.53 28.29
CA GLU A 108 -8.66 10.45 29.76
C GLU A 108 -8.91 9.07 30.36
N ARG A 109 -7.83 8.32 30.61
CA ARG A 109 -7.79 7.36 31.72
C ARG A 109 -6.45 7.43 32.44
N GLU A 110 -6.18 8.57 33.08
CA GLU A 110 -5.32 8.66 34.27
C GLU A 110 -5.84 9.80 35.18
N ALA A 111 -6.97 9.53 35.83
CA ALA A 111 -7.39 10.22 37.05
C ALA A 111 -8.30 9.24 37.82
N GLY A 112 -7.75 8.60 38.84
CA GLY A 112 -8.43 7.62 39.70
C GLY A 112 -7.46 6.72 40.41
#